data_AF-A0A955NM96-F1
#
_entry.id   AF-A0A955NM96-F1
#
_cell.length_a   1.000
_cell.length_b   1.000
_cell.length_c   1.000
_cell.angle_alpha   90.00
_cell.angle_beta   90.00
_cell.angle_gamma   90.00
#
_symmetry.space_group_name_H-M   'P 1'
#
loop_
_entity.id
_entity.type
_entity.pdbx_description
1 polymer ?
#
loop_
_entity_poly.entity_id
_entity_poly.type
_entity_poly.pdbx_seq_one_letter_code
_entity_poly.pdbx_strand_id
1 'polypeptide(L)'
;ALRYLSEEFPLGFTIRLDDFRLRTYPGGSSPMSYESDVTVAYAEENSNVQKEVLIQMNEPMDQNGFRVFQSSFIDQPKGDPRISIFSIAKDPGVPIIYTGSIVLCVGIAMMFYGRKYLRKLEKKWYPQRMSGAAS
;
A
#
# COMPACT_ATOMS: atom_id res chain seq x y z
N ALA A 1 22.22 -15.76 -27.51
CA ALA A 1 22.06 -15.67 -26.04
C ALA A 1 21.11 -14.52 -25.74
N LEU A 2 19.96 -14.78 -25.12
CA LEU A 2 19.03 -13.73 -24.72
C LEU A 2 19.50 -13.14 -23.39
N ARG A 3 19.84 -11.85 -23.40
CA ARG A 3 20.25 -11.09 -22.22
C ARG A 3 19.11 -10.13 -21.91
N TYR A 4 18.33 -10.43 -20.89
CA TYR A 4 17.30 -9.52 -20.40
C TYR A 4 18.01 -8.36 -19.72
N LEU A 5 18.03 -7.19 -20.36
CA LEU A 5 18.54 -5.96 -19.78
C LEU A 5 17.54 -5.52 -18.69
N SER A 6 18.02 -5.39 -17.46
CA SER A 6 17.25 -4.79 -16.37
C SER A 6 17.05 -3.32 -16.71
N GLU A 7 15.83 -2.90 -17.03
CA GLU A 7 15.50 -1.47 -17.08
C GLU A 7 15.65 -0.89 -15.67
N GLU A 8 16.57 0.05 -15.50
CA GLU A 8 16.70 0.80 -14.26
C GLU A 8 15.63 1.90 -14.24
N PHE A 9 14.60 1.74 -13.41
CA PHE A 9 13.54 2.73 -13.25
C PHE A 9 13.95 3.73 -12.15
N PRO A 10 14.06 5.05 -12.45
CA PRO A 10 14.40 6.03 -11.43
C PRO A 10 13.25 6.18 -10.43
N LEU A 11 13.48 5.75 -9.19
CA LEU A 11 12.48 5.74 -8.12
C LEU A 11 12.23 7.14 -7.53
N GLY A 12 13.13 8.10 -7.75
CA GLY A 12 13.05 9.44 -7.16
C GLY A 12 13.45 9.51 -5.68
N PHE A 13 13.95 8.41 -5.12
CA PHE A 13 14.51 8.33 -3.78
C PHE A 13 15.62 7.27 -3.73
N THR A 14 16.54 7.42 -2.78
CA THR A 14 17.62 6.47 -2.48
C THR A 14 17.40 5.90 -1.08
N ILE A 15 17.63 4.61 -0.90
CA ILE A 15 17.58 3.93 0.39
C ILE A 15 18.99 3.53 0.78
N ARG A 16 19.44 3.94 1.98
CA ARG A 16 20.70 3.51 2.58
C ARG A 16 20.39 2.67 3.81
N LEU A 17 21.00 1.49 3.90
CA LEU A 17 20.95 0.66 5.11
C LEU A 17 21.90 1.24 6.15
N ASP A 18 21.37 1.54 7.34
CA ASP A 18 22.11 2.03 8.49
C ASP A 18 22.55 0.91 9.41
N ASP A 19 21.60 0.09 9.86
CA ASP A 19 21.84 -1.04 10.73
C ASP A 19 20.88 -2.19 10.41
N PHE A 20 21.32 -3.42 10.67
CA PHE A 20 20.53 -4.62 10.48
C PHE A 20 20.58 -5.51 11.72
N ARG A 21 19.39 -5.74 12.30
CA ARG A 21 19.23 -6.49 13.54
C ARG A 21 18.45 -7.78 13.26
N LEU A 22 19.04 -8.93 13.60
CA LEU A 22 18.42 -10.25 13.47
C LEU A 22 18.23 -10.85 14.86
N ARG A 23 16.98 -11.18 15.22
CA ARG A 23 16.68 -12.04 16.37
C ARG A 23 16.43 -13.45 15.89
N THR A 24 17.04 -14.44 16.53
CA THR A 24 16.82 -15.87 16.25
C THR A 24 16.11 -16.54 17.42
N TYR A 25 15.52 -17.71 17.16
CA TYR A 25 14.97 -18.53 18.23
C TYR A 25 16.08 -19.07 19.15
N PRO A 26 15.87 -19.09 20.47
CA PRO A 26 16.82 -19.68 21.40
C PRO A 26 17.03 -21.17 21.06
N GLY A 27 18.29 -21.57 20.90
CA GLY A 27 18.65 -22.96 20.57
C GLY A 27 18.68 -23.29 19.07
N GLY A 28 18.54 -22.31 18.18
CA GLY A 28 18.64 -22.53 16.73
C GLY A 28 19.13 -21.31 15.94
N SER A 29 19.37 -21.51 14.65
CA SER A 29 19.71 -20.45 13.69
C SER A 29 18.49 -19.87 12.98
N SER A 30 17.28 -20.36 13.27
CA SER A 30 16.06 -19.90 12.63
C SER A 30 15.76 -18.44 12.99
N PRO A 31 15.52 -17.57 11.99
CA PRO A 31 15.19 -16.17 12.20
C PRO A 31 13.80 -16.05 12.85
N MET A 32 13.73 -15.32 13.96
CA MET A 32 12.49 -14.96 14.67
C MET A 32 11.96 -13.60 14.18
N SER A 33 12.85 -12.61 14.05
CA SER A 33 12.54 -11.31 13.45
C SER A 33 13.80 -10.70 12.87
N TYR A 34 13.62 -9.88 11.84
CA TYR A 34 14.69 -9.01 11.34
C TYR A 34 14.16 -7.61 11.12
N GLU A 35 15.02 -6.64 11.42
CA GLU A 35 14.74 -5.21 11.39
C GLU A 35 15.89 -4.53 10.65
N SER A 36 15.55 -3.65 9.71
CA SER A 36 16.52 -2.82 8.99
C SER A 36 16.22 -1.35 9.29
N ASP A 37 17.19 -0.66 9.89
CA ASP A 37 17.16 0.80 9.96
C ASP A 37 17.64 1.34 8.62
N VAL A 38 16.81 2.14 7.96
CA VAL A 38 17.14 2.72 6.66
C VAL A 38 16.95 4.23 6.65
N THR A 39 17.90 4.94 6.06
CA THR A 39 17.74 6.34 5.70
C THR A 39 17.24 6.42 4.27
N VAL A 40 16.07 7.04 4.08
CA VAL A 40 15.53 7.35 2.76
C VAL A 40 15.81 8.81 2.43
N ALA A 41 16.56 9.04 1.35
CA ALA A 41 16.88 10.35 0.82
C ALA A 41 16.08 10.60 -0.46
N TYR A 42 15.26 11.65 -0.49
CA TYR A 42 14.44 12.00 -1.66
C TYR A 42 15.26 12.86 -2.63
N ALA A 43 15.11 12.60 -3.93
CA ALA A 43 15.78 13.35 -4.98
C ALA A 43 14.98 14.59 -5.44
N GLU A 44 14.01 15.06 -4.65
CA GLU A 44 13.27 16.28 -4.99
C GLU A 44 14.14 17.53 -4.88
N GLU A 45 13.97 18.40 -5.87
CA GLU A 45 14.91 19.45 -6.31
C GLU A 45 15.28 20.52 -5.28
N ASN A 46 14.73 20.54 -4.07
CA ASN A 46 15.04 21.57 -3.07
C ASN A 46 14.94 21.15 -1.60
N SER A 47 14.89 19.85 -1.31
CA SER A 47 14.74 19.40 0.07
C SER A 47 15.60 18.17 0.32
N ASN A 48 16.74 18.36 0.99
CA ASN A 48 17.60 17.29 1.52
C ASN A 48 16.90 16.61 2.71
N VAL A 49 15.67 16.15 2.49
CA VAL A 49 14.84 15.50 3.48
C VAL A 49 15.32 14.07 3.55
N GLN A 50 16.00 13.77 4.65
CA GLN A 50 16.35 12.42 5.03
C GLN A 50 15.33 11.97 6.07
N LYS A 51 14.74 10.80 5.83
CA LYS A 51 13.82 10.18 6.78
C LYS A 51 14.40 8.86 7.22
N GLU A 52 14.62 8.72 8.52
CA GLU A 52 14.92 7.46 9.16
C GLU A 52 13.63 6.63 9.22
N VAL A 53 13.69 5.41 8.68
CA VAL A 53 12.58 4.46 8.68
C VAL A 53 13.08 3.10 9.13
N LEU A 54 12.32 2.49 10.04
CA LEU A 54 12.50 1.12 10.44
C LEU A 54 11.65 0.23 9.51
N ILE A 55 12.28 -0.66 8.75
CA ILE A 55 11.59 -1.67 7.93
C ILE A 55 11.66 -3.00 8.68
N GLN A 56 10.49 -3.60 8.92
CA GLN A 56 10.38 -4.91 9.57
C GLN A 56 9.75 -5.93 8.62
N MET A 57 9.99 -7.21 8.87
CA MET A 57 9.47 -8.33 8.08
C MET A 57 7.95 -8.29 7.85
N ASN A 58 7.18 -7.71 8.78
CA ASN A 58 5.72 -7.60 8.69
C ASN A 58 5.20 -6.16 8.56
N GLU A 59 6.09 -5.17 8.50
CA GLU A 59 5.73 -3.76 8.39
C GLU A 59 6.49 -3.15 7.20
N PRO A 60 5.93 -3.27 5.98
CA PRO A 60 6.52 -2.66 4.80
C PRO A 60 6.38 -1.14 4.83
N MET A 61 7.32 -0.45 4.19
CA MET A 61 7.31 1.00 4.09
C MET A 61 6.54 1.45 2.85
N ASP A 62 5.44 2.16 3.05
CA ASP A 62 4.69 2.83 1.98
C ASP A 62 5.24 4.26 1.76
N GLN A 63 5.71 4.57 0.54
CA GLN A 63 6.15 5.90 0.13
C GLN A 63 5.78 6.21 -1.33
N ASN A 64 5.12 7.35 -1.57
CA ASN A 64 4.83 7.87 -2.92
C ASN A 64 4.23 6.85 -3.91
N GLY A 65 3.39 5.94 -3.43
CA GLY A 65 2.77 4.88 -4.25
C GLY A 65 3.67 3.66 -4.51
N PHE A 66 4.85 3.62 -3.90
CA PHE A 66 5.73 2.48 -3.82
C PHE A 66 5.66 1.86 -2.43
N ARG A 67 5.61 0.54 -2.40
CA ARG A 67 5.73 -0.26 -1.19
C ARG A 67 7.08 -0.95 -1.20
N VAL A 68 7.91 -0.63 -0.21
CA VAL A 68 9.22 -1.22 -0.02
C VAL A 68 9.09 -2.33 1.01
N PHE A 69 9.37 -3.55 0.56
CA PHE A 69 9.39 -4.74 1.38
C PHE A 69 10.84 -5.15 1.62
N GLN A 70 11.16 -5.59 2.82
CA GLN A 70 12.36 -6.40 3.03
C GLN A 70 12.03 -7.84 2.66
N SER A 71 12.48 -8.28 1.48
CA SER A 71 12.17 -9.61 0.94
C SER A 71 13.10 -10.72 1.44
N SER A 72 14.36 -10.40 1.76
CA SER A 72 15.34 -11.38 2.17
C SER A 72 16.57 -10.71 2.81
N PHE A 73 17.49 -11.52 3.34
CA PHE A 73 18.80 -11.08 3.80
C PHE A 73 19.85 -12.14 3.46
N ILE A 74 21.09 -11.72 3.28
CA ILE A 74 22.23 -12.61 3.08
C ILE A 74 23.09 -12.57 4.34
N ASP A 75 23.22 -13.71 5.00
CA ASP A 75 24.14 -13.87 6.13
C ASP A 75 25.56 -14.06 5.56
N GLN A 76 26.44 -13.11 5.87
CA GLN A 76 27.82 -13.14 5.41
C GLN A 76 28.73 -13.79 6.47
N PRO A 77 29.88 -14.37 6.05
CA PRO A 77 30.87 -14.91 6.97
C PRO A 77 31.28 -13.89 8.03
N LYS A 78 31.66 -14.38 9.23
CA LYS A 78 32.03 -13.55 10.39
C LYS A 78 33.01 -12.42 10.01
N GLY A 79 32.54 -11.19 10.12
CA GLY A 79 33.34 -9.97 9.94
C GLY A 79 32.72 -8.99 8.95
N ASP A 80 31.91 -9.47 8.00
CA ASP A 80 31.30 -8.63 6.99
C ASP A 80 29.85 -8.22 7.34
N PRO A 81 29.41 -7.01 6.96
CA PRO A 81 28.06 -6.52 7.23
C PRO A 81 27.01 -7.32 6.45
N ARG A 82 25.92 -7.68 7.14
CA ARG A 82 24.79 -8.39 6.53
C ARG A 82 24.11 -7.54 5.47
N ILE A 83 23.68 -8.18 4.37
CA ILE A 83 23.00 -7.50 3.26
C ILE A 83 21.49 -7.70 3.39
N SER A 84 20.72 -6.61 3.39
CA SER A 84 19.26 -6.62 3.25
C SER A 84 18.85 -6.51 1.79
N ILE A 85 17.93 -7.39 1.36
CA ILE A 85 17.36 -7.38 0.00
C ILE A 85 15.96 -6.75 0.07
N PHE A 86 15.84 -5.57 -0.52
CA PHE A 86 14.57 -4.86 -0.61
C PHE A 86 13.89 -5.12 -1.96
N SER A 87 12.59 -5.39 -1.93
CA SER A 87 11.73 -5.47 -3.11
C SER A 87 10.81 -4.27 -3.14
N ILE A 88 10.66 -3.64 -4.30
CA ILE A 88 9.86 -2.44 -4.48
C ILE A 88 8.69 -2.80 -5.39
N ALA A 89 7.48 -2.73 -4.84
CA ALA A 89 6.27 -2.85 -5.61
C ALA A 89 5.69 -1.45 -5.85
N LYS A 90 5.40 -1.12 -7.11
CA LYS A 90 4.55 0.03 -7.42
C LYS A 90 3.12 -0.44 -7.22
N ASP A 91 2.45 0.07 -6.19
CA ASP A 91 1.11 -0.38 -5.78
C ASP A 91 0.07 0.75 -6.02
N PRO A 92 -0.14 1.21 -7.28
CA PRO A 92 -1.13 2.24 -7.58
C PRO A 92 -2.58 1.71 -7.42
N GLY A 93 -2.73 0.40 -7.26
CA GLY A 93 -4.02 -0.28 -7.10
C GLY A 93 -4.64 -0.09 -5.72
N VAL A 94 -3.86 0.25 -4.70
CA VAL A 94 -4.35 0.43 -3.32
C VAL A 94 -5.51 1.43 -3.24
N PRO A 95 -5.39 2.69 -3.74
CA PRO A 95 -6.51 3.62 -3.74
C PRO A 95 -7.70 3.14 -4.61
N ILE A 96 -7.45 2.41 -5.69
CA ILE A 96 -8.51 1.86 -6.56
C ILE A 96 -9.31 0.79 -5.81
N ILE A 97 -8.63 -0.12 -5.10
CA ILE A 97 -9.24 -1.19 -4.30
C ILE A 97 -10.07 -0.59 -3.16
N TYR A 98 -9.54 0.41 -2.44
CA TYR A 98 -10.28 1.12 -1.39
C TYR A 98 -11.49 1.87 -1.96
N THR A 99 -11.35 2.53 -3.10
CA THR A 99 -12.48 3.22 -3.76
C THR A 99 -13.57 2.23 -4.15
N GLY A 100 -13.20 1.08 -4.75
CA GLY A 100 -14.15 0.01 -5.07
C GLY A 100 -14.85 -0.55 -3.83
N SER A 101 -14.11 -0.71 -2.73
CA SER A 101 -14.66 -1.18 -1.44
C SER A 101 -15.69 -0.19 -0.88
N ILE A 102 -15.41 1.11 -0.94
CA ILE A 102 -16.35 2.17 -0.52
C ILE A 102 -17.61 2.15 -1.38
N VAL A 103 -17.47 2.06 -2.71
CA VAL A 103 -18.61 1.99 -3.63
C VAL A 103 -19.50 0.78 -3.30
N LEU A 104 -18.91 -0.36 -2.97
CA LEU A 104 -19.63 -1.58 -2.59
C LEU A 104 -20.39 -1.40 -1.26
N CYS A 105 -19.74 -0.82 -0.24
CA CYS A 105 -20.39 -0.47 1.02
C CYS A 105 -21.57 0.50 0.83
N VAL A 106 -21.39 1.52 -0.01
CA VAL A 106 -22.46 2.49 -0.34
C VAL A 106 -23.60 1.82 -1.09
N GLY A 107 -23.30 0.94 -2.05
CA GLY A 107 -24.33 0.18 -2.79
C GLY A 107 -25.20 -0.68 -1.88
N ILE A 108 -24.59 -1.37 -0.91
CA ILE A 108 -25.32 -2.16 0.09
C ILE A 108 -26.18 -1.25 0.97
N ALA A 109 -25.62 -0.15 1.49
CA ALA A 109 -26.39 0.81 2.28
C ALA A 109 -27.59 1.37 1.47
N MET A 110 -27.36 1.70 0.19
CA MET A 110 -28.41 2.16 -0.71
C MET A 110 -29.49 1.09 -0.97
N MET A 111 -29.18 -0.20 -0.99
CA MET A 111 -30.21 -1.25 -1.08
C MET A 111 -31.15 -1.24 0.13
N PHE A 112 -30.61 -1.11 1.35
CA PHE A 112 -31.42 -1.11 2.56
C PHE A 112 -32.22 0.20 2.74
N TYR A 113 -31.60 1.36 2.50
CA TYR A 113 -32.23 2.66 2.73
C TYR A 113 -32.92 3.25 1.49
N GLY A 114 -32.49 2.85 0.30
CA GLY A 114 -33.05 3.31 -0.98
C GLY A 114 -34.47 2.84 -1.21
N ARG A 115 -34.89 1.66 -0.73
CA ARG A 115 -36.31 1.24 -0.79
C ARG A 115 -37.26 2.27 -0.15
N LYS A 116 -36.84 2.94 0.92
CA LYS A 116 -37.63 4.00 1.59
C LYS A 116 -37.62 5.30 0.79
N TYR A 117 -36.52 5.61 0.11
CA TYR A 117 -36.35 6.80 -0.73
C TYR A 117 -37.09 6.68 -2.08
N LEU A 118 -36.99 5.52 -2.75
CA LEU A 118 -37.72 5.22 -3.99
C LEU A 118 -39.23 5.21 -3.78
N ARG A 119 -39.74 4.61 -2.70
CA ARG A 119 -41.18 4.67 -2.37
C ARG A 119 -41.66 6.10 -2.08
N LYS A 120 -40.80 6.96 -1.52
CA LYS A 120 -41.09 8.40 -1.34
C LYS A 120 -41.12 9.15 -2.67
N LEU A 121 -40.21 8.85 -3.60
CA LEU A 121 -40.16 9.44 -4.94
C LEU A 121 -41.36 9.01 -5.79
N GLU A 122 -41.75 7.74 -5.74
CA GLU A 122 -42.93 7.20 -6.41
C GLU A 122 -44.20 7.93 -5.95
N LYS A 123 -44.42 8.05 -4.64
CA LYS A 123 -45.56 8.81 -4.09
C LYS A 123 -45.55 10.30 -4.42
N LYS A 124 -44.37 10.91 -4.60
CA LYS A 124 -44.23 12.33 -4.94
C LYS A 124 -44.50 12.61 -6.43
N TRP A 125 -44.24 11.65 -7.32
CA TRP A 125 -44.46 11.78 -8.77
C TRP A 125 -45.84 11.27 -9.24
N TYR A 126 -46.53 10.45 -8.45
CA TYR A 126 -47.89 9.97 -8.75
C TYR A 126 -49.13 10.84 -8.36
N PRO A 127 -49.05 12.09 -7.85
CA PRO A 127 -50.26 12.83 -7.47
C PRO A 127 -50.94 13.61 -8.61
N GLN A 128 -50.36 13.76 -9.82
CA GLN A 128 -50.92 14.66 -10.85
C GLN A 128 -51.61 14.01 -12.06
N ARG A 129 -51.62 12.67 -12.21
CA ARG A 129 -52.31 12.03 -13.36
C ARG A 129 -53.80 11.75 -13.16
N MET A 130 -54.37 12.01 -11.99
CA MET A 130 -55.80 11.74 -11.70
C MET A 130 -56.70 12.98 -11.63
N SER A 131 -56.15 14.21 -11.70
CA SER A 131 -56.96 15.44 -11.62
C SER A 131 -57.47 15.94 -12.99
N GLY A 132 -56.97 15.39 -14.11
CA GLY A 132 -57.34 15.85 -15.47
C GLY A 132 -58.32 14.94 -16.21
N ALA A 133 -58.85 13.90 -15.57
CA ALA A 133 -59.78 12.94 -16.18
C ALA A 133 -61.21 13.03 -15.63
N ALA A 134 -61.51 14.04 -14.81
CA ALA A 134 -62.80 14.22 -14.15
C ALA A 134 -63.43 15.60 -14.42
N SER A 135 -63.15 16.21 -15.57
CA SER A 135 -63.79 17.44 -16.05
C SER A 135 -64.44 17.22 -17.41
#